data_AF-A0A699JBB2-F1
#
_entry.id   AF-A0A699JBB2-F1
#
_cell.length_a   1.000
_cell.length_b   1.000
_cell.length_c   1.000
_cell.angle_alpha   90.00
_cell.angle_beta   90.00
_cell.angle_gamma   90.00
#
_symmetry.space_group_name_H-M   'P 1'
#
loop_
_entity.id
_entity.type
_entity.pdbx_description
1 polymer ?
#
loop_
_entity_poly.entity_id
_entity_poly.type
_entity_poly.pdbx_seq_one_letter_code
_entity_poly.pdbx_strand_id
1 'polypeptide(L)'
;MLGAAGVQIPEKNLDNLHSSKEEDGTLEIVDPQDLLDPTTSNRPTIVEVSKELPKVSMVNTSLKKLEQHLAGFDVVIKEKTTAMTITKGTWGFEHTKACFRDEIIPFVKALNDLFNSFDQYLVDELSEVQNVFHQMEQAVKQHRLESKTFEVKMIKVLNENDRLLEQVISKDIVNIIVNSSVDNTSVYETELLNKKDFIKKRDLR
;
A
#
# COMPACT_ATOMS: atom_id res chain seq x y z
N MET A 1 7.54 5.11 32.70
CA MET A 1 8.51 4.42 31.80
C MET A 1 8.03 3.01 31.58
N LEU A 2 7.46 2.71 30.42
CA LEU A 2 7.11 1.36 29.99
C LEU A 2 7.72 1.18 28.60
N GLY A 3 8.73 0.32 28.51
CA GLY A 3 9.48 0.04 27.30
C GLY A 3 8.71 -0.92 26.39
N ALA A 4 8.52 -0.52 25.13
CA ALA A 4 8.04 -1.40 24.09
C ALA A 4 9.21 -2.22 23.55
N ALA A 5 9.15 -3.54 23.72
CA ALA A 5 10.06 -4.48 23.08
C ALA A 5 9.66 -4.61 21.59
N GLY A 6 10.52 -4.13 20.70
CA GLY A 6 10.38 -4.34 19.25
C GLY A 6 10.65 -5.81 18.90
N VAL A 7 9.70 -6.43 18.19
CA VAL A 7 9.90 -7.74 17.58
C VAL A 7 10.73 -7.55 16.31
N GLN A 8 11.96 -8.04 16.35
CA GLN A 8 12.88 -8.06 15.21
C GLN A 8 12.52 -9.25 14.31
N ILE A 9 12.19 -9.00 13.03
CA ILE A 9 12.02 -10.04 12.01
C ILE A 9 13.41 -10.31 11.40
N PRO A 10 13.87 -11.57 11.27
CA PRO A 10 15.18 -11.85 10.69
C PRO A 10 15.17 -11.62 9.17
N GLU A 11 16.11 -10.81 8.68
CA GLU A 11 16.46 -10.75 7.27
C GLU A 11 17.14 -12.06 6.86
N LYS A 12 16.53 -12.77 5.91
CA LYS A 12 17.12 -13.94 5.26
C LYS A 12 18.09 -13.46 4.18
N ASN A 13 19.39 -13.61 4.46
CA ASN A 13 20.48 -13.40 3.51
C ASN A 13 20.31 -14.32 2.29
N LEU A 14 20.36 -13.72 1.10
CA LEU A 14 20.23 -14.40 -0.19
C LEU A 14 21.59 -14.54 -0.89
N ASP A 15 22.66 -14.68 -0.12
CA ASP A 15 24.03 -14.74 -0.63
C ASP A 15 24.61 -16.14 -0.41
N ASN A 16 24.14 -17.15 -1.14
CA ASN A 16 25.01 -18.25 -1.55
C ASN A 16 24.37 -19.09 -2.67
N LEU A 17 24.70 -18.78 -3.93
CA LEU A 17 24.76 -19.81 -4.96
C LEU A 17 25.96 -19.51 -5.86
N HIS A 18 27.10 -20.09 -5.50
CA HIS A 18 28.26 -20.14 -6.37
C HIS A 18 27.89 -20.99 -7.60
N SER A 19 27.75 -20.32 -8.74
CA SER A 19 27.64 -20.96 -10.06
C SER A 19 29.03 -21.30 -10.58
N SER A 20 29.26 -22.58 -10.85
CA SER A 20 30.41 -23.08 -11.61
C SER A 20 30.01 -23.34 -13.07
N LYS A 21 30.77 -22.73 -13.99
CA LYS A 21 30.83 -22.98 -15.46
C LYS A 21 31.41 -24.40 -15.73
N GLU A 22 31.22 -25.09 -16.86
CA GLU A 22 31.53 -24.83 -18.29
C GLU A 22 30.76 -25.84 -19.20
N GLU A 23 30.19 -25.42 -20.35
CA GLU A 23 30.62 -25.65 -21.78
C GLU A 23 30.46 -27.13 -22.27
N ASP A 24 29.97 -27.52 -23.46
CA ASP A 24 29.73 -26.97 -24.79
C ASP A 24 28.64 -27.84 -25.48
N GLY A 25 27.91 -27.29 -26.46
CA GLY A 25 26.98 -28.03 -27.32
C GLY A 25 25.78 -27.20 -27.74
N THR A 26 25.87 -26.58 -28.92
CA THR A 26 24.89 -25.66 -29.52
C THR A 26 23.44 -26.17 -29.42
N LEU A 27 22.67 -25.55 -28.53
CA LEU A 27 21.21 -25.56 -28.55
C LEU A 27 20.76 -24.19 -29.02
N GLU A 28 19.90 -24.13 -30.04
CA GLU A 28 19.14 -22.92 -30.34
C GLU A 28 18.35 -22.55 -29.08
N ILE A 29 18.85 -21.55 -28.37
CA ILE A 29 18.17 -20.87 -27.28
C ILE A 29 17.01 -20.13 -27.92
N VAL A 30 15.81 -20.68 -27.82
CA VAL A 30 14.60 -19.86 -27.92
C VAL A 30 14.64 -18.93 -26.72
N ASP A 31 14.87 -17.65 -26.99
CA ASP A 31 15.03 -16.60 -26.00
C ASP A 31 13.80 -16.53 -25.08
N PRO A 32 13.93 -16.73 -23.76
CA PRO A 32 12.82 -16.60 -22.82
C PRO A 32 12.22 -15.19 -22.72
N GLN A 33 12.82 -14.20 -23.40
CA GLN A 33 12.34 -12.82 -23.44
C GLN A 33 11.06 -12.62 -24.27
N ASP A 34 10.67 -13.55 -25.15
CA ASP A 34 9.52 -13.36 -26.07
C ASP A 34 8.14 -13.73 -25.49
N LEU A 35 8.06 -14.25 -24.26
CA LEU A 35 6.77 -14.52 -23.57
C LEU A 35 6.41 -13.50 -22.49
N LEU A 36 7.28 -12.54 -22.25
CA LEU A 36 7.02 -11.41 -21.37
C LEU A 36 6.88 -10.16 -22.23
N ASP A 37 5.72 -9.99 -22.87
CA ASP A 37 5.24 -8.65 -23.15
C ASP A 37 4.80 -8.07 -21.80
N PRO A 38 5.60 -7.19 -21.15
CA PRO A 38 5.11 -6.46 -20.02
C PRO A 38 4.41 -5.26 -20.64
N THR A 39 3.18 -5.42 -21.14
CA THR A 39 2.36 -4.24 -21.41
C THR A 39 2.16 -3.55 -20.08
N THR A 40 3.03 -2.56 -19.90
CA THR A 40 3.13 -1.63 -18.80
C THR A 40 1.78 -0.99 -18.59
N SER A 41 1.03 -1.50 -17.63
CA SER A 41 0.03 -0.70 -16.93
C SER A 41 0.06 -1.00 -15.45
N ASN A 42 1.26 -1.18 -14.89
CA ASN A 42 1.54 -0.84 -13.51
C ASN A 42 1.65 0.69 -13.42
N ARG A 43 0.57 1.40 -13.75
CA ARG A 43 0.41 2.76 -13.23
C ARG A 43 -0.16 2.53 -11.85
N PRO A 44 0.58 2.80 -10.76
CA PRO A 44 -0.05 2.88 -9.46
C PRO A 44 -1.18 3.88 -9.65
N THR A 45 -2.41 3.49 -9.34
CA THR A 45 -3.45 4.49 -9.08
C THR A 45 -2.95 5.21 -7.86
N ILE A 46 -2.18 6.28 -8.09
CA ILE A 46 -1.88 7.30 -7.12
C ILE A 46 -3.26 7.88 -6.85
N VAL A 47 -4.00 7.26 -5.93
CA VAL A 47 -5.06 7.94 -5.22
C VAL A 47 -4.30 9.06 -4.56
N GLU A 48 -4.39 10.23 -5.17
CA GLU A 48 -3.84 11.48 -4.70
C GLU A 48 -4.62 11.84 -3.44
N VAL A 49 -4.35 11.09 -2.37
CA VAL A 49 -4.77 11.45 -1.03
C VAL A 49 -4.04 12.75 -0.76
N SER A 50 -4.79 13.84 -0.71
CA SER A 50 -4.29 15.14 -0.29
C SER A 50 -3.52 14.94 1.00
N LYS A 51 -2.19 15.06 0.92
CA LYS A 51 -1.25 14.92 2.05
C LYS A 51 -1.38 16.06 3.06
N GLU A 52 -2.25 17.03 2.79
CA GLU A 52 -2.58 18.09 3.74
C GLU A 52 -3.39 17.50 4.88
N LEU A 53 -2.73 17.33 6.02
CA LEU A 53 -3.41 17.16 7.30
C LEU A 53 -4.40 18.32 7.48
N PRO A 54 -5.59 18.06 8.04
CA PRO A 54 -6.52 19.13 8.37
C PRO A 54 -5.77 20.16 9.22
N LYS A 55 -5.84 21.42 8.80
CA LYS A 55 -4.99 22.48 9.33
C LYS A 55 -5.33 22.66 10.80
N VAL A 56 -4.52 22.06 11.66
CA VAL A 56 -4.41 22.41 13.06
C VAL A 56 -4.11 23.91 13.12
N SER A 57 -5.16 24.73 13.29
CA SER A 57 -5.16 25.95 14.10
C SER A 57 -6.37 26.87 13.87
N MET A 58 -7.44 26.45 13.17
CA MET A 58 -8.69 27.23 13.21
C MET A 58 -9.40 27.11 14.57
N VAL A 59 -9.33 25.96 15.24
CA VAL A 59 -9.75 25.80 16.64
C VAL A 59 -9.03 26.79 17.57
N ASN A 60 -7.72 26.96 17.38
CA ASN A 60 -6.92 27.92 18.14
C ASN A 60 -7.34 29.37 17.86
N THR A 61 -7.69 29.67 16.60
CA THR A 61 -8.18 31.00 16.21
C THR A 61 -9.54 31.30 16.82
N SER A 62 -10.46 30.33 16.82
CA SER A 62 -11.76 30.44 17.47
C SER A 62 -11.66 30.56 18.99
N LEU A 63 -10.76 29.79 19.63
CA LEU A 63 -10.47 29.91 21.06
C LEU A 63 -9.94 31.31 21.43
N LYS A 64 -8.98 31.83 20.66
CA LYS A 64 -8.45 33.19 20.88
C LYS A 64 -9.52 34.28 20.73
N LYS A 65 -10.42 34.14 19.74
CA LYS A 65 -11.57 35.05 19.59
C LYS A 65 -12.50 34.98 20.79
N LEU A 66 -12.80 33.77 21.28
CA LEU A 66 -13.63 33.59 22.48
C LEU A 66 -12.99 34.25 23.71
N GLU A 67 -11.69 34.04 23.95
CA GLU A 67 -10.95 34.70 25.03
C GLU A 67 -11.03 36.23 24.94
N GLN A 68 -10.87 36.80 23.73
CA GLN A 68 -10.98 38.23 23.50
C GLN A 68 -12.38 38.77 23.82
N HIS A 69 -13.43 38.07 23.40
CA HIS A 69 -14.82 38.47 23.70
C HIS A 69 -15.12 38.39 25.21
N LEU A 70 -14.62 37.36 25.91
CA LEU A 70 -14.79 37.23 27.35
C LEU A 70 -14.06 38.35 28.12
N ALA A 71 -12.83 38.69 27.70
CA ALA A 71 -12.07 39.79 28.31
C ALA A 71 -12.76 41.15 28.11
N GLY A 72 -13.29 41.43 26.91
CA GLY A 72 -14.03 42.65 26.64
C GLY A 72 -15.31 42.77 27.48
N PHE A 73 -16.03 41.66 27.64
CA PHE A 73 -17.26 41.62 28.44
C PHE A 73 -17.01 41.87 29.93
N ASP A 74 -15.95 41.28 30.50
CA ASP A 74 -15.57 41.49 31.91
C ASP A 74 -15.34 42.99 32.22
N VAL A 75 -14.70 43.72 31.31
CA VAL A 75 -14.49 45.18 31.44
C VAL A 75 -15.82 45.93 31.46
N VAL A 76 -16.73 45.64 30.52
CA VAL A 76 -18.06 46.28 30.44
C VAL A 76 -18.87 46.03 31.72
N ILE A 77 -18.85 44.80 32.25
CA ILE A 77 -19.54 44.44 33.49
C ILE A 77 -18.98 45.23 34.69
N LYS A 78 -17.66 45.36 34.79
CA LYS A 78 -16.99 46.10 35.88
C LYS A 78 -17.30 47.59 35.85
N GLU A 79 -17.26 48.21 34.67
CA GLU A 79 -17.59 49.62 34.48
C GLU A 79 -19.01 49.92 34.93
N LYS A 80 -19.97 49.09 34.50
CA LYS A 80 -21.38 49.27 34.88
C LYS A 80 -21.68 48.98 36.33
N THR A 81 -21.08 47.96 36.92
CA THR A 81 -21.27 47.66 38.35
C THR A 81 -20.81 48.85 39.21
N THR A 82 -19.73 49.50 38.81
CA THR A 82 -19.22 50.72 39.46
C THR A 82 -20.18 51.90 39.27
N ALA A 83 -20.64 52.15 38.04
CA ALA A 83 -21.59 53.23 37.75
C ALA A 83 -22.93 53.07 38.50
N MET A 84 -23.47 51.85 38.54
CA MET A 84 -24.74 51.53 39.20
C MET A 84 -24.68 51.67 40.73
N THR A 85 -23.49 51.48 41.33
CA THR A 85 -23.27 51.70 42.78
C THR A 85 -23.35 53.19 43.13
N ILE A 86 -22.98 54.08 42.21
CA ILE A 86 -22.93 55.54 42.41
C ILE A 86 -24.32 56.20 42.28
N THR A 87 -25.16 55.73 41.34
CA THR A 87 -26.46 56.35 40.99
C THR A 87 -27.68 55.65 41.58
N LYS A 88 -27.52 54.85 42.65
CA LYS A 88 -28.55 54.01 43.28
C LYS A 88 -29.85 54.71 43.77
N GLY A 89 -30.03 56.02 43.55
CA GLY A 89 -31.26 56.76 43.80
C GLY A 89 -32.25 56.73 42.62
N THR A 90 -33.42 56.13 42.82
CA THR A 90 -34.68 56.25 42.04
C THR A 90 -34.68 55.83 40.54
N TRP A 91 -33.55 55.69 39.85
CA TRP A 91 -33.48 55.39 38.40
C TRP A 91 -33.10 53.92 38.04
N GLY A 92 -32.95 53.04 39.03
CA GLY A 92 -32.30 51.74 38.85
C GLY A 92 -33.01 50.72 37.94
N PHE A 93 -34.35 50.73 37.89
CA PHE A 93 -35.11 49.73 37.12
C PHE A 93 -35.03 49.95 35.60
N GLU A 94 -35.29 51.16 35.12
CA GLU A 94 -35.24 51.47 33.69
C GLU A 94 -33.81 51.32 33.14
N HIS A 95 -32.79 51.69 33.91
CA HIS A 95 -31.39 51.49 33.53
C HIS A 95 -31.01 50.01 33.43
N THR A 96 -31.43 49.19 34.40
CA THR A 96 -31.21 47.73 34.36
C THR A 96 -31.87 47.14 33.12
N LYS A 97 -33.11 47.55 32.82
CA LYS A 97 -33.87 47.08 31.67
C LYS A 97 -33.23 47.49 30.33
N ALA A 98 -32.68 48.69 30.23
CA ALA A 98 -31.92 49.14 29.06
C ALA A 98 -30.61 48.33 28.90
N CYS A 99 -29.86 48.11 29.99
CA CYS A 99 -28.65 47.29 29.99
C CYS A 99 -28.89 45.87 29.44
N PHE A 100 -29.97 45.21 29.87
CA PHE A 100 -30.31 43.89 29.34
C PHE A 100 -30.61 43.92 27.84
N ARG A 101 -31.37 44.93 27.38
CA ARG A 101 -31.78 45.05 25.98
C ARG A 101 -30.64 45.39 25.04
N ASP A 102 -29.79 46.33 25.44
CA ASP A 102 -28.84 46.94 24.53
C ASP A 102 -27.45 46.28 24.60
N GLU A 103 -27.14 45.55 25.67
CA GLU A 103 -25.82 44.94 25.87
C GLU A 103 -25.90 43.43 26.07
N ILE A 104 -26.66 42.95 27.06
CA ILE A 104 -26.69 41.51 27.39
C ILE A 104 -27.29 40.68 26.27
N ILE A 105 -28.44 41.08 25.73
CA ILE A 105 -29.11 40.35 24.64
C ILE A 105 -28.21 40.30 23.38
N PRO A 106 -27.65 41.43 22.88
CA PRO A 106 -26.72 41.40 21.75
C PRO A 106 -25.46 40.57 22.01
N PHE A 107 -24.89 40.63 23.22
CA PHE A 107 -23.72 39.83 23.59
C PHE A 107 -24.02 38.33 23.55
N VAL A 108 -25.13 37.90 24.15
CA VAL A 108 -25.56 36.50 24.12
C VAL A 108 -25.82 36.04 22.68
N LYS A 109 -26.41 36.90 21.85
CA LYS A 109 -26.59 36.62 20.42
C LYS A 109 -25.25 36.42 19.70
N ALA A 110 -24.29 37.32 19.89
CA ALA A 110 -22.96 37.21 19.29
C ALA A 110 -22.22 35.93 19.75
N LEU A 111 -22.35 35.57 21.02
CA LEU A 111 -21.81 34.30 21.53
C LEU A 111 -22.47 33.09 20.87
N ASN A 112 -23.80 33.09 20.76
CA ASN A 112 -24.53 32.01 20.10
C ASN A 112 -24.12 31.86 18.63
N ASP A 113 -24.00 32.97 17.90
CA ASP A 113 -23.55 32.96 16.50
C ASP A 113 -22.10 32.44 16.36
N LEU A 114 -21.22 32.78 17.32
CA LEU A 114 -19.85 32.25 17.38
C LEU A 114 -19.83 30.73 17.61
N PHE A 115 -20.62 30.22 18.57
CA PHE A 115 -20.71 28.79 18.83
C PHE A 115 -21.29 28.02 17.65
N ASN A 116 -22.34 28.53 17.00
CA ASN A 116 -22.90 27.91 15.80
C ASN A 116 -21.88 27.84 14.66
N SER A 117 -21.11 28.91 14.45
CA SER A 117 -20.03 28.92 13.46
C SER A 117 -18.93 27.91 13.80
N PHE A 118 -18.62 27.73 15.08
CA PHE A 118 -17.64 26.76 15.54
C PHE A 118 -18.13 25.32 15.35
N ASP A 119 -19.38 25.03 15.70
CA ASP A 119 -19.99 23.71 15.52
C ASP A 119 -20.04 23.31 14.05
N GLN A 120 -20.44 24.24 13.18
CA GLN A 120 -20.46 23.98 11.73
C GLN A 120 -19.06 23.68 11.20
N TYR A 121 -18.05 24.42 11.64
CA TYR A 121 -16.65 24.15 11.27
C TYR A 121 -16.18 22.77 11.76
N LEU A 122 -16.51 22.38 12.99
CA LEU A 122 -16.18 21.04 13.50
C LEU A 122 -16.85 19.92 12.69
N VAL A 123 -18.10 20.14 12.27
CA VAL A 123 -18.83 19.20 11.41
C VAL A 123 -18.15 19.07 10.04
N ASP A 124 -17.76 20.19 9.43
CA ASP A 124 -17.08 20.20 8.13
C ASP A 124 -15.72 19.47 8.19
N GLU A 125 -14.87 19.80 9.17
CA GLU A 125 -13.57 19.15 9.39
C GLU A 125 -13.72 17.65 9.67
N LEU A 126 -14.69 17.26 10.51
CA LEU A 126 -14.95 15.85 10.79
C LEU A 126 -15.41 15.11 9.52
N SER A 127 -16.21 15.77 8.67
CA SER A 127 -16.65 15.22 7.39
C SER A 127 -15.49 15.00 6.43
N GLU A 128 -14.56 15.96 6.34
CA GLU A 128 -13.34 15.81 5.52
C GLU A 128 -12.48 14.62 6.00
N VAL A 129 -12.23 14.52 7.31
CA VAL A 129 -11.48 13.40 7.90
C VAL A 129 -12.18 12.07 7.60
N GLN A 130 -13.50 11.99 7.80
CA GLN A 130 -14.27 10.78 7.49
C GLN A 130 -14.16 10.39 6.01
N ASN A 131 -14.18 11.37 5.10
CA ASN A 131 -14.03 11.13 3.68
C ASN A 131 -12.63 10.57 3.33
N VAL A 132 -11.57 11.11 3.94
CA VAL A 132 -10.20 10.57 3.78
C VAL A 132 -10.12 9.12 4.29
N PHE A 133 -10.71 8.83 5.45
CA PHE A 133 -10.75 7.45 5.97
C PHE A 133 -11.50 6.50 5.03
N HIS A 134 -12.61 6.95 4.45
CA HIS A 134 -13.37 6.15 3.49
C HIS A 134 -12.55 5.83 2.23
N GLN A 135 -11.84 6.81 1.67
CA GLN A 135 -10.94 6.60 0.53
C GLN A 135 -9.81 5.62 0.87
N MET A 136 -9.20 5.77 2.05
CA MET A 136 -8.16 4.85 2.51
C MET A 136 -8.69 3.42 2.65
N GLU A 137 -9.89 3.24 3.20
CA GLU A 137 -10.53 1.93 3.33
C GLU A 137 -10.74 1.27 1.96
N GLN A 138 -11.22 2.03 0.97
CA GLN A 138 -11.40 1.54 -0.39
C GLN A 138 -10.06 1.13 -1.03
N ALA A 139 -9.02 1.95 -0.89
CA ALA A 139 -7.68 1.66 -1.42
C ALA A 139 -7.09 0.37 -0.80
N VAL A 140 -7.25 0.18 0.51
CA VAL A 140 -6.80 -1.04 1.22
C VAL A 140 -7.57 -2.27 0.73
N LYS A 141 -8.89 -2.16 0.54
CA LYS A 141 -9.72 -3.25 0.00
C LYS A 141 -9.26 -3.64 -1.42
N GLN A 142 -9.02 -2.65 -2.27
CA GLN A 142 -8.56 -2.88 -3.64
C GLN A 142 -7.19 -3.56 -3.67
N HIS A 143 -6.23 -3.03 -2.92
CA HIS A 143 -4.88 -3.63 -2.82
C HIS A 143 -4.95 -5.09 -2.35
N ARG A 144 -5.83 -5.42 -1.39
CA ARG A 144 -6.04 -6.79 -0.94
C ARG A 144 -6.55 -7.72 -2.05
N LEU A 145 -7.42 -7.24 -2.93
CA LEU A 145 -7.92 -8.03 -4.07
C LEU A 145 -6.85 -8.25 -5.14
N GLU A 146 -6.08 -7.21 -5.44
CA GLU A 146 -4.97 -7.28 -6.39
C GLU A 146 -3.89 -8.25 -5.90
N SER A 147 -3.53 -8.18 -4.62
CA SER A 147 -2.57 -9.10 -4.00
C SER A 147 -3.00 -10.56 -4.11
N LYS A 148 -4.27 -10.89 -3.85
CA LYS A 148 -4.78 -12.26 -4.03
C LYS A 148 -4.76 -12.71 -5.48
N THR A 149 -5.04 -11.79 -6.41
CA THR A 149 -5.01 -12.07 -7.84
C THR A 149 -3.58 -12.38 -8.30
N PHE A 150 -2.61 -11.63 -7.80
CA PHE A 150 -1.19 -11.88 -8.05
C PHE A 150 -0.75 -13.24 -7.50
N GLU A 151 -1.15 -13.58 -6.28
CA GLU A 151 -0.88 -14.89 -5.66
C GLU A 151 -1.40 -16.05 -6.53
N VAL A 152 -2.65 -15.97 -7.00
CA VAL A 152 -3.24 -16.98 -7.89
C VAL A 152 -2.48 -17.10 -9.21
N LYS A 153 -2.07 -15.98 -9.81
CA LYS A 153 -1.26 -15.97 -11.04
C LYS A 153 0.09 -16.64 -10.82
N MET A 154 0.74 -16.37 -9.69
CA MET A 154 2.03 -16.97 -9.36
C MET A 154 1.93 -18.48 -9.19
N ILE A 155 0.90 -18.98 -8.50
CA ILE A 155 0.64 -20.42 -8.38
C ILE A 155 0.46 -21.06 -9.77
N LYS A 156 -0.28 -20.40 -10.66
CA LYS A 156 -0.49 -20.89 -12.04
C LYS A 156 0.84 -20.99 -12.81
N VAL A 157 1.71 -19.99 -12.71
CA VAL A 157 3.03 -19.99 -13.36
C VAL A 157 3.92 -21.10 -12.80
N LEU A 158 3.94 -21.28 -11.47
CA LEU A 158 4.70 -22.36 -10.82
C LEU A 158 4.25 -23.74 -11.33
N ASN A 159 2.94 -24.00 -11.36
CA ASN A 159 2.41 -25.27 -11.85
C ASN A 159 2.73 -25.51 -13.34
N GLU A 160 2.77 -24.47 -14.15
CA GLU A 160 3.16 -24.57 -15.56
C GLU A 160 4.65 -24.89 -15.71
N ASN A 161 5.51 -24.24 -14.91
CA ASN A 161 6.94 -24.53 -14.88
C ASN A 161 7.22 -25.97 -14.46
N ASP A 162 6.53 -26.48 -13.44
CA ASP A 162 6.67 -27.86 -12.99
C ASP A 162 6.33 -28.85 -14.12
N ARG A 163 5.23 -28.59 -14.84
CA ARG A 163 4.84 -29.41 -16.00
C ARG A 163 5.88 -29.38 -17.12
N LEU A 164 6.42 -28.20 -17.44
CA LEU A 164 7.45 -28.07 -18.48
C LEU A 164 8.74 -28.78 -18.07
N LEU A 165 9.13 -28.68 -16.80
CA LEU A 165 10.29 -29.37 -16.26
C LEU A 165 10.13 -30.90 -16.37
N GLU A 166 8.96 -31.43 -16.04
CA GLU A 166 8.65 -32.86 -16.24
C GLU A 166 8.77 -33.28 -17.71
N GLN A 167 8.26 -32.46 -18.63
CA GLN A 167 8.35 -32.74 -20.08
C GLN A 167 9.80 -32.74 -20.59
N VAL A 168 10.62 -31.77 -20.15
CA VAL A 168 12.05 -31.70 -20.52
C VAL A 168 12.80 -32.91 -20.00
N ILE A 169 12.63 -33.26 -18.72
CA ILE A 169 13.29 -34.44 -18.13
C ILE A 169 12.84 -35.72 -18.85
N SER A 170 11.55 -35.87 -19.12
CA SER A 170 11.03 -37.04 -19.85
C SER A 170 11.64 -37.14 -21.26
N LYS A 171 11.72 -36.01 -21.97
CA LYS A 171 12.33 -35.94 -23.30
C LYS A 171 13.81 -36.30 -23.28
N ASP A 172 14.56 -35.81 -22.30
CA ASP A 172 15.99 -36.11 -22.15
C ASP A 172 16.22 -37.60 -21.85
N ILE A 173 15.41 -38.20 -20.96
CA ILE A 173 15.46 -39.64 -20.69
C ILE A 173 15.20 -40.45 -21.97
N VAL A 174 14.15 -40.10 -22.72
CA VAL A 174 13.82 -40.78 -23.99
C VAL A 174 14.97 -40.64 -24.99
N ASN A 175 15.55 -39.44 -25.13
CA ASN A 175 16.69 -39.20 -26.01
C ASN A 175 17.91 -40.05 -25.63
N ILE A 176 18.25 -40.16 -24.34
CA ILE A 176 19.37 -40.99 -23.84
C ILE A 176 19.13 -42.48 -24.19
N ILE A 177 17.92 -42.98 -23.97
CA ILE A 177 17.56 -44.38 -24.26
C ILE A 177 17.66 -44.66 -25.77
N VAL A 178 17.13 -43.76 -26.60
CA VAL A 178 17.16 -43.92 -28.07
C VAL A 178 18.59 -43.90 -28.58
N ASN A 179 19.39 -42.90 -28.18
CA ASN A 179 20.78 -42.76 -28.66
C ASN A 179 21.64 -43.97 -28.26
N SER A 180 21.54 -44.43 -27.01
CA SER A 180 22.28 -45.62 -26.56
C SER A 180 21.86 -46.91 -27.30
N SER A 181 20.61 -47.04 -27.76
CA SER A 181 20.17 -48.21 -28.55
C SER A 181 20.74 -48.24 -29.97
N VAL A 182 20.88 -47.08 -30.61
CA VAL A 182 21.41 -46.94 -31.98
C VAL A 182 22.91 -47.23 -32.00
N ASP A 183 23.65 -46.70 -31.02
CA ASP A 183 25.09 -46.92 -30.90
C ASP A 183 25.42 -48.41 -30.77
N ASN A 184 24.66 -49.13 -29.94
CA ASN A 184 24.81 -50.58 -29.77
C ASN A 184 24.58 -51.35 -31.09
N THR A 185 23.60 -50.95 -31.91
CA THR A 185 23.29 -51.62 -33.18
C THR A 185 24.47 -51.54 -34.16
N SER A 186 25.11 -50.37 -34.26
CA SER A 186 26.29 -50.18 -35.12
C SER A 186 27.50 -51.02 -34.68
N VAL A 187 27.67 -51.22 -33.37
CA VAL A 187 28.74 -52.06 -32.82
C VAL A 187 28.51 -53.54 -33.16
N TYR A 188 27.28 -54.05 -33.03
CA TYR A 188 26.98 -55.43 -33.38
C TYR A 188 27.11 -55.70 -34.89
N GLU A 189 26.72 -54.74 -35.75
CA GLU A 189 26.88 -54.89 -37.19
C GLU A 189 28.35 -54.94 -37.63
N THR A 190 29.20 -54.07 -37.06
CA THR A 190 30.65 -54.07 -37.37
C THR A 190 31.33 -55.33 -36.84
N GLU A 191 30.95 -55.84 -35.67
CA GLU A 191 31.50 -57.08 -35.14
C GLU A 191 31.06 -58.31 -35.95
N LEU A 192 29.81 -58.34 -36.43
CA LEU A 192 29.31 -59.40 -37.33
C LEU A 192 29.98 -59.36 -38.70
N LEU A 193 30.24 -58.18 -39.27
CA LEU A 193 30.93 -58.03 -40.55
C LEU A 193 32.38 -58.51 -40.46
N ASN A 194 33.10 -58.12 -39.40
CA ASN A 194 34.44 -58.60 -39.12
C ASN A 194 34.48 -60.13 -38.99
N LYS A 195 33.55 -60.74 -38.24
CA LYS A 195 33.46 -62.21 -38.10
C LYS A 195 33.22 -62.91 -39.45
N LYS A 196 32.37 -62.38 -40.34
CA LYS A 196 32.13 -62.94 -41.68
C LYS A 196 33.37 -62.90 -42.57
N ASP A 197 34.12 -61.80 -42.56
CA ASP A 197 35.35 -61.67 -43.36
C ASP A 197 36.46 -62.62 -42.90
N PHE A 198 36.55 -62.88 -41.59
CA PHE A 198 37.47 -63.89 -41.05
C PHE A 198 37.14 -65.30 -41.54
N ILE A 199 35.86 -65.68 -41.62
CA ILE A 199 35.44 -66.99 -42.14
C ILE A 199 35.76 -67.10 -43.64
N LYS A 200 35.40 -66.08 -44.42
CA LYS A 200 35.64 -66.07 -45.88
C LYS A 200 37.13 -66.14 -46.24
N LYS A 201 38.02 -65.52 -45.45
CA LYS A 201 39.49 -65.62 -45.63
C LYS A 201 40.07 -66.98 -45.24
N ARG A 202 39.40 -67.76 -44.38
CA ARG A 202 39.81 -69.12 -44.02
C ARG A 202 39.48 -70.12 -45.14
N ASP A 203 38.36 -69.95 -45.83
CA ASP A 203 37.91 -70.84 -46.92
C ASP A 203 38.66 -70.63 -48.25
N LEU A 204 39.39 -69.53 -48.41
CA LEU A 204 40.16 -69.20 -49.62
C LEU A 204 41.64 -69.66 -49.57
N ARG A 205 42.04 -70.42 -48.54
CA ARG A 205 43.41 -70.88 -48.33
C ARG A 205 43.47 -72.39 -48.33
#